data_AF-A0A2W6P998-F1
#
_entry.id   AF-A0A2W6P998-F1
#
_cell.length_a   1.000
_cell.length_b   1.000
_cell.length_c   1.000
_cell.angle_alpha   90.00
_cell.angle_beta   90.00
_cell.angle_gamma   90.00
#
_symmetry.space_group_name_H-M   'P 1'
#
loop_
_entity.id
_entity.type
_entity.pdbx_description
1 polymer ?
#
loop_
_entity_poly.entity_id
_entity_poly.type
_entity_poly.pdbx_seq_one_letter_code
_entity_poly.pdbx_strand_id
1 'polypeptide(L)'
;NLYQGLEAFCPRRADIAANGFDILCVRELTGGIYFGQPKGREGSGQYEKAFDTEVYHRFEIERIARIAFESARKRRHKVTSIDKANVLQSSILWREIVNEIATEYPDIELAHMYIDNATMQLIKDPSQFDVLLCSNLFGDILSDECAMITGSMGMLPSASLNEQDFGLYEPAGGSAPDIAGKNIANPIAQILSLALLLRYSLDADDAASAIERAINRALEEGIRTGDLARGAAAVSTDEMGDIIARYVAEGV
;
A
#
# COMPACT_ATOMS: atom_id res chain seq x y z
N ASN A 1 -5.43 -4.83 2.81
CA ASN A 1 -6.11 -5.74 3.75
C ASN A 1 -6.77 -6.86 2.97
N LEU A 2 -6.73 -8.09 3.48
CA LEU A 2 -7.62 -9.15 3.00
C LEU A 2 -8.97 -9.00 3.71
N TYR A 3 -10.01 -8.63 2.95
CA TYR A 3 -11.35 -8.47 3.50
C TYR A 3 -12.00 -9.82 3.77
N GLN A 4 -12.72 -9.91 4.88
CA GLN A 4 -13.50 -11.10 5.21
C GLN A 4 -14.57 -11.36 4.14
N GLY A 5 -14.72 -12.61 3.73
CA GLY A 5 -15.61 -13.00 2.63
C GLY A 5 -15.00 -12.81 1.23
N LEU A 6 -13.77 -12.28 1.13
CA LEU A 6 -13.00 -12.23 -0.12
C LEU A 6 -11.80 -13.19 -0.11
N GLU A 7 -11.68 -14.10 0.88
CA GLU A 7 -10.54 -15.02 1.01
C GLU A 7 -10.39 -15.93 -0.21
N ALA A 8 -11.50 -16.27 -0.88
CA ALA A 8 -11.48 -17.07 -2.09
C ALA A 8 -10.78 -16.38 -3.27
N PHE A 9 -10.65 -15.05 -3.24
CA PHE A 9 -9.96 -14.24 -4.25
C PHE A 9 -8.46 -14.22 -4.05
N CYS A 10 -8.01 -14.36 -2.81
CA CYS A 10 -6.61 -14.44 -2.45
C CYS A 10 -5.92 -15.57 -3.24
N PRO A 11 -4.84 -15.29 -4.00
CA PRO A 11 -4.13 -16.31 -4.78
C PRO A 11 -3.27 -17.24 -3.91
N ARG A 12 -3.31 -17.07 -2.58
CA ARG A 12 -2.55 -17.86 -1.61
C ARG A 12 -3.28 -19.18 -1.31
N ARG A 13 -2.57 -20.12 -0.70
CA ARG A 13 -3.19 -21.34 -0.16
C ARG A 13 -4.23 -20.96 0.90
N ALA A 14 -5.37 -21.66 0.93
CA ALA A 14 -6.54 -21.27 1.72
C ALA A 14 -6.27 -21.14 3.22
N ASP A 15 -5.36 -21.94 3.79
CA ASP A 15 -4.93 -21.84 5.18
C ASP A 15 -4.14 -20.56 5.47
N ILE A 16 -3.37 -20.05 4.50
CA ILE A 16 -2.69 -18.75 4.61
C ILE A 16 -3.71 -17.62 4.50
N ALA A 17 -4.64 -17.72 3.54
CA ALA A 17 -5.70 -16.72 3.37
C ALA A 17 -6.60 -16.63 4.62
N ALA A 18 -6.90 -17.77 5.26
CA ALA A 18 -7.72 -17.83 6.47
C ALA A 18 -7.11 -17.12 7.68
N ASN A 19 -5.78 -16.95 7.73
CA ASN A 19 -5.13 -16.16 8.79
C ASN A 19 -5.39 -14.66 8.65
N GLY A 20 -5.78 -14.20 7.46
CA GLY A 20 -5.92 -12.78 7.15
C GLY A 20 -4.59 -12.03 7.14
N PHE A 21 -4.63 -10.79 6.65
CA PHE A 21 -3.54 -9.84 6.77
C PHE A 21 -4.03 -8.41 6.52
N ASP A 22 -3.38 -7.45 7.18
CA ASP A 22 -3.65 -6.03 7.06
C ASP A 22 -2.30 -5.32 7.06
N ILE A 23 -1.82 -4.91 5.89
CA ILE A 23 -0.47 -4.37 5.69
C ILE A 23 -0.59 -2.97 5.12
N LEU A 24 0.17 -2.03 5.70
CA LEU A 24 0.41 -0.72 5.13
C LEU A 24 1.83 -0.66 4.55
N CYS A 25 1.95 -0.41 3.25
CA CYS A 25 3.24 -0.18 2.61
C CYS A 25 3.52 1.33 2.52
N VAL A 26 4.49 1.82 3.29
CA VAL A 26 4.99 3.19 3.26
C VAL A 26 6.20 3.25 2.34
N ARG A 27 6.03 3.88 1.18
CA ARG A 27 7.03 4.00 0.12
C ARG A 27 7.57 5.42 0.04
N GLU A 28 8.89 5.57 0.05
CA GLU A 28 9.52 6.84 -0.33
C GLU A 28 9.29 7.10 -1.83
N LEU A 29 8.75 8.26 -2.21
CA LEU A 29 8.23 8.48 -3.56
C LEU A 29 9.04 9.44 -4.43
N THR A 30 10.01 10.16 -3.85
CA THR A 30 10.65 11.34 -4.48
C THR A 30 12.17 11.26 -4.59
N GLY A 31 12.80 10.18 -4.12
CA GLY A 31 14.24 9.96 -4.18
C GLY A 31 14.62 8.60 -4.77
N GLY A 32 15.81 8.11 -4.40
CA GLY A 32 16.34 6.82 -4.82
C GLY A 32 16.66 6.74 -6.31
N ILE A 33 16.78 5.52 -6.82
CA ILE A 33 17.19 5.19 -8.20
C ILE A 33 16.27 5.75 -9.29
N TYR A 34 15.05 6.16 -8.94
CA TYR A 34 14.09 6.69 -9.90
C TYR A 34 14.55 8.06 -10.39
N PHE A 35 15.04 8.90 -9.47
CA PHE A 35 15.40 10.29 -9.71
C PHE A 35 16.90 10.59 -9.58
N GLY A 36 17.67 9.66 -9.00
CA GLY A 36 19.09 9.83 -8.76
C GLY A 36 19.90 10.12 -10.02
N GLN A 37 20.91 10.97 -9.86
CA GLN A 37 21.85 11.36 -10.92
C GLN A 37 23.27 10.92 -10.56
N PRO A 38 24.12 10.56 -11.54
CA PRO A 38 23.84 10.57 -12.98
C PRO A 38 22.96 9.39 -13.43
N LYS A 39 22.17 9.61 -14.49
CA LYS A 39 21.32 8.60 -15.13
C LYS A 39 21.39 8.73 -16.66
N GLY A 40 21.68 7.65 -17.37
CA GLY A 40 21.84 7.72 -18.82
C GLY A 40 22.49 6.50 -19.47
N ARG A 41 22.96 6.69 -20.70
CA ARG A 41 23.60 5.68 -21.55
C ARG A 41 24.73 6.31 -22.33
N GLU A 42 25.88 5.65 -22.40
CA GLU A 42 27.06 6.14 -23.11
C GLU A 42 27.90 5.02 -23.73
N GLY A 43 28.80 5.39 -24.65
CA GLY A 43 29.72 4.47 -25.31
C GLY A 43 29.20 3.92 -26.63
N SER A 44 29.91 2.93 -27.18
CA SER A 44 29.57 2.24 -28.43
C SER A 44 30.23 0.86 -28.48
N GLY A 45 29.72 -0.02 -29.36
CA GLY A 45 30.22 -1.39 -29.48
C GLY A 45 30.08 -2.19 -28.18
N GLN A 46 31.06 -3.03 -27.87
CA GLN A 46 31.04 -3.90 -26.68
C GLN A 46 31.13 -3.15 -25.34
N TYR A 47 31.42 -1.85 -25.35
CA TYR A 47 31.57 -1.01 -24.14
C TYR A 47 30.39 -0.04 -23.96
N GLU A 48 29.36 -0.13 -24.79
CA GLU A 48 28.13 0.61 -24.55
C GLU A 48 27.53 0.19 -23.20
N LYS A 49 27.19 1.18 -22.37
CA LYS A 49 26.65 0.96 -21.02
C LYS A 49 25.50 1.92 -20.74
N ALA A 50 24.62 1.51 -19.83
CA ALA A 50 23.59 2.35 -19.22
C ALA A 50 23.76 2.31 -17.69
N PHE A 51 23.30 3.35 -17.01
CA PHE A 51 23.43 3.47 -15.57
C PHE A 51 22.31 4.31 -14.96
N ASP A 52 21.98 3.95 -13.73
CA ASP A 52 21.07 4.64 -12.83
C ASP A 52 21.75 4.70 -11.45
N THR A 53 21.47 5.75 -10.67
CA THR A 53 22.14 5.96 -9.38
C THR A 53 21.13 5.84 -8.23
N GLU A 54 21.23 4.78 -7.42
CA GLU A 54 20.50 4.67 -6.15
C GLU A 54 21.17 5.56 -5.11
N VAL A 55 20.56 6.71 -4.82
CA VAL A 55 21.07 7.70 -3.86
C VAL A 55 19.97 8.14 -2.92
N TYR A 56 20.32 8.23 -1.64
CA TYR A 56 19.50 8.83 -0.61
C TYR A 56 20.36 9.74 0.26
N HIS A 57 19.81 10.90 0.58
CA HIS A 57 20.29 11.76 1.63
C HIS A 57 19.63 11.40 2.95
N ARG A 58 20.30 11.77 4.04
CA ARG A 58 19.82 11.52 5.40
C ARG A 58 18.41 12.07 5.65
N PHE A 59 18.15 13.32 5.28
CA PHE A 59 16.85 13.96 5.48
C PHE A 59 15.69 13.24 4.76
N GLU A 60 15.96 12.60 3.62
CA GLU A 60 14.95 11.86 2.86
C GLU A 60 14.51 10.60 3.59
N ILE A 61 15.46 9.93 4.24
CA ILE A 61 15.23 8.70 5.01
C ILE A 61 14.54 9.06 6.34
N GLU A 62 14.99 10.13 7.01
CA GLU A 62 14.41 10.59 8.28
C GLU A 62 12.91 10.90 8.15
N ARG A 63 12.50 11.68 7.13
CA ARG A 63 11.09 12.05 6.96
C ARG A 63 10.18 10.85 6.68
N ILE A 64 10.59 9.92 5.81
CA ILE A 64 9.75 8.76 5.48
C ILE A 64 9.71 7.73 6.61
N ALA A 65 10.81 7.59 7.36
CA ALA A 65 10.84 6.76 8.55
C ALA A 65 9.83 7.27 9.59
N ARG A 66 9.82 8.58 9.89
CA ARG A 66 8.85 9.18 10.82
C ARG A 66 7.41 8.89 10.41
N ILE A 67 7.08 9.03 9.12
CA ILE A 67 5.73 8.69 8.60
C ILE A 67 5.38 7.22 8.89
N ALA A 68 6.31 6.29 8.68
CA ALA A 68 6.08 4.87 8.95
C ALA A 68 5.87 4.58 10.45
N PHE A 69 6.68 5.19 11.33
CA PHE A 69 6.53 5.03 12.77
C PHE A 69 5.23 5.65 13.31
N GLU A 70 4.85 6.86 12.88
CA GLU A 70 3.57 7.47 13.26
C GLU A 70 2.38 6.67 12.73
N SER A 71 2.51 6.10 11.53
CA SER A 71 1.48 5.20 10.97
C SER A 71 1.35 3.92 11.80
N ALA A 72 2.46 3.36 12.27
CA ALA A 72 2.47 2.16 13.10
C ALA A 72 1.81 2.39 14.48
N ARG A 73 1.95 3.59 15.07
CA ARG A 73 1.25 4.00 16.31
C ARG A 73 -0.27 3.94 16.17
N LYS A 74 -0.79 4.30 15.00
CA LYS A 74 -2.24 4.23 14.69
C LYS A 74 -2.70 2.80 14.33
N ARG A 75 -1.78 1.84 14.32
CA ARG A 75 -1.99 0.45 13.90
C ARG A 75 -1.49 -0.52 14.97
N ARG A 76 -0.80 -1.60 14.60
CA ARG A 76 -0.39 -2.68 15.51
C ARG A 76 1.02 -2.49 16.06
N HIS A 77 1.53 -1.25 16.04
CA HIS A 77 2.77 -0.85 16.68
C HIS A 77 4.00 -1.63 16.18
N LYS A 78 4.05 -1.95 14.88
CA LYS A 78 5.17 -2.68 14.27
C LYS A 78 5.59 -2.11 12.91
N VAL A 79 6.88 -1.87 12.76
CA VAL A 79 7.53 -1.46 11.50
C VAL A 79 8.52 -2.52 11.08
N THR A 80 8.42 -2.96 9.83
CA THR A 80 9.48 -3.72 9.16
C THR A 80 10.12 -2.85 8.09
N SER A 81 11.36 -2.41 8.34
CA SER A 81 12.16 -1.67 7.37
C SER A 81 12.79 -2.61 6.34
N ILE A 82 12.58 -2.31 5.07
CA ILE A 82 13.03 -3.13 3.94
C ILE A 82 14.25 -2.51 3.28
N ASP A 83 15.33 -3.28 3.18
CA ASP A 83 16.58 -2.81 2.59
C ASP A 83 17.36 -3.93 1.87
N LYS A 84 18.56 -3.62 1.40
CA LYS A 84 19.56 -4.60 0.93
C LYS A 84 20.94 -4.31 1.52
N ALA A 85 20.99 -4.09 2.84
CA ALA A 85 22.17 -3.60 3.56
C ALA A 85 23.34 -4.61 3.61
N ASN A 86 23.14 -5.85 3.16
CA ASN A 86 24.25 -6.80 2.97
C ASN A 86 25.16 -6.43 1.79
N VAL A 87 24.71 -5.57 0.86
CA VAL A 87 25.51 -5.19 -0.32
C VAL A 87 25.43 -3.70 -0.70
N LEU A 88 24.31 -3.01 -0.46
CA LEU A 88 24.12 -1.63 -0.93
C LEU A 88 24.50 -0.60 0.13
N GLN A 89 25.36 0.37 -0.24
CA GLN A 89 25.74 1.49 0.64
C GLN A 89 24.53 2.36 1.03
N SER A 90 23.64 2.64 0.07
CA SER A 90 22.38 3.36 0.33
C SER A 90 21.52 2.65 1.38
N SER A 91 21.43 1.32 1.32
CA SER A 91 20.70 0.51 2.31
C SER A 91 21.39 0.43 3.67
N ILE A 92 22.71 0.49 3.73
CA ILE A 92 23.45 0.58 5.01
C ILE A 92 23.07 1.89 5.70
N LEU A 93 23.11 3.02 4.98
CA LEU A 93 22.69 4.31 5.49
C LEU A 93 21.20 4.32 5.87
N TRP A 94 20.33 3.73 5.03
CA TRP A 94 18.91 3.56 5.32
C TRP A 94 18.68 2.89 6.69
N ARG A 95 19.32 1.74 6.90
CA ARG A 95 19.18 0.97 8.15
C ARG A 95 19.74 1.73 9.35
N GLU A 96 20.86 2.44 9.20
CA GLU A 96 21.45 3.29 10.25
C GLU A 96 20.45 4.34 10.72
N ILE A 97 19.91 5.13 9.78
CA ILE A 97 19.00 6.23 10.09
C ILE A 97 17.68 5.71 10.66
N VAL A 98 17.12 4.64 10.11
CA VAL A 98 15.88 4.05 10.64
C VAL A 98 16.06 3.59 12.09
N ASN A 99 17.23 3.05 12.46
CA ASN A 99 17.52 2.70 13.85
C ASN A 99 17.65 3.94 14.75
N GLU A 100 18.24 5.04 14.25
CA GLU A 100 18.30 6.30 14.99
C GLU A 100 16.89 6.83 15.28
N ILE A 101 16.03 6.91 14.25
CA ILE A 101 14.63 7.35 14.38
C ILE A 101 13.85 6.45 15.34
N ALA A 102 14.07 5.14 15.33
CA ALA A 102 13.38 4.21 16.23
C ALA A 102 13.56 4.54 17.72
N THR A 103 14.67 5.19 18.10
CA THR A 103 14.89 5.61 19.50
C THR A 103 13.87 6.65 19.98
N GLU A 104 13.22 7.36 19.05
CA GLU A 104 12.15 8.33 19.32
C GLU A 104 10.76 7.66 19.45
N TYR A 105 10.66 6.37 19.08
CA TYR A 105 9.44 5.56 19.05
C TYR A 105 9.62 4.26 19.85
N PRO A 106 9.93 4.32 21.16
CA PRO A 106 10.21 3.13 21.96
C PRO A 106 9.00 2.19 22.13
N ASP A 107 7.80 2.67 21.80
CA ASP A 107 6.54 1.94 21.78
C ASP A 107 6.32 1.09 20.52
N ILE A 108 7.19 1.20 19.51
CA ILE A 108 7.05 0.52 18.22
C ILE A 108 8.11 -0.58 18.07
N GLU A 109 7.66 -1.80 17.76
CA GLU A 109 8.56 -2.91 17.40
C GLU A 109 9.19 -2.63 16.03
N LEU A 110 10.51 -2.49 15.98
CA LEU A 110 11.27 -2.38 14.74
C LEU A 110 11.91 -3.72 14.35
N ALA A 111 11.64 -4.17 13.13
CA ALA A 111 12.37 -5.24 12.47
C ALA A 111 13.03 -4.73 11.18
N HIS A 112 14.12 -5.38 10.76
CA HIS A 112 14.74 -5.16 9.45
C HIS A 112 14.68 -6.44 8.63
N MET A 113 14.34 -6.32 7.35
CA MET A 113 14.27 -7.46 6.44
C MET A 113 14.84 -7.10 5.08
N TYR A 114 15.56 -8.03 4.46
CA TYR A 114 16.02 -7.83 3.09
C TYR A 114 14.89 -7.98 2.09
N ILE A 115 14.92 -7.19 1.01
CA ILE A 115 13.88 -7.18 -0.03
C ILE A 115 13.55 -8.58 -0.60
N ASP A 116 14.54 -9.44 -0.81
CA ASP A 116 14.33 -10.82 -1.27
C ASP A 116 13.61 -11.69 -0.24
N ASN A 117 13.98 -11.58 1.04
CA ASN A 117 13.27 -12.27 2.10
C ASN A 117 11.85 -11.70 2.28
N ALA A 118 11.66 -10.40 2.15
CA ALA A 118 10.34 -9.76 2.26
C ALA A 118 9.36 -10.29 1.20
N THR A 119 9.79 -10.39 -0.06
CA THR A 119 9.02 -11.04 -1.12
C THR A 119 8.65 -12.49 -0.76
N MET A 120 9.62 -13.27 -0.26
CA MET A 120 9.32 -14.64 0.19
C MET A 120 8.35 -14.68 1.38
N GLN A 121 8.42 -13.74 2.32
CA GLN A 121 7.57 -13.69 3.51
C GLN A 121 6.16 -13.19 3.20
N LEU A 122 5.96 -12.23 2.29
CA LEU A 122 4.63 -11.80 1.84
C LEU A 122 3.84 -12.96 1.24
N ILE A 123 4.55 -13.85 0.56
CA ILE A 123 4.04 -15.15 0.16
C ILE A 123 3.80 -15.99 1.43
N LYS A 124 4.86 -16.41 2.11
CA LYS A 124 4.80 -17.48 3.12
C LYS A 124 3.87 -17.18 4.29
N ASP A 125 3.91 -15.97 4.83
CA ASP A 125 3.16 -15.55 6.01
C ASP A 125 3.00 -14.01 6.02
N PRO A 126 2.07 -13.45 5.23
CA PRO A 126 1.84 -12.00 5.20
C PRO A 126 1.28 -11.45 6.52
N SER A 127 0.72 -12.29 7.38
CA SER A 127 0.11 -11.89 8.66
C SER A 127 1.13 -11.32 9.67
N GLN A 128 2.42 -11.61 9.47
CA GLN A 128 3.50 -11.14 10.34
C GLN A 128 3.80 -9.63 10.22
N PHE A 129 3.35 -8.99 9.14
CA PHE A 129 3.64 -7.60 8.83
C PHE A 129 2.53 -6.67 9.33
N ASP A 130 2.92 -5.44 9.69
CA ASP A 130 2.00 -4.33 9.93
C ASP A 130 2.30 -3.16 9.01
N VAL A 131 3.36 -2.39 9.31
CA VAL A 131 3.85 -1.33 8.43
C VAL A 131 5.15 -1.79 7.76
N LEU A 132 5.19 -1.77 6.43
CA LEU A 132 6.42 -1.91 5.65
C LEU A 132 6.97 -0.53 5.36
N LEU A 133 8.23 -0.27 5.73
CA LEU A 133 8.94 0.95 5.38
C LEU A 133 9.93 0.65 4.25
N CYS A 134 9.73 1.25 3.08
CA CYS A 134 10.44 0.89 1.87
C CYS A 134 11.04 2.12 1.16
N SER A 135 12.19 1.92 0.53
CA SER A 135 12.72 2.84 -0.49
C SER A 135 11.82 2.90 -1.72
N ASN A 136 12.11 3.80 -2.66
CA ASN A 136 11.26 3.99 -3.83
C ASN A 136 11.07 2.71 -4.67
N LEU A 137 12.16 2.11 -5.14
CA LEU A 137 12.09 0.88 -5.94
C LEU A 137 11.57 -0.32 -5.15
N PHE A 138 11.99 -0.49 -3.90
CA PHE A 138 11.54 -1.64 -3.09
C PHE A 138 10.07 -1.51 -2.70
N GLY A 139 9.60 -0.29 -2.45
CA GLY A 139 8.21 0.00 -2.18
C GLY A 139 7.35 -0.24 -3.41
N ASP A 140 7.82 0.11 -4.61
CA ASP A 140 7.14 -0.22 -5.87
C ASP A 140 6.83 -1.72 -5.95
N ILE A 141 7.88 -2.54 -5.84
CA ILE A 141 7.79 -4.00 -5.96
C ILE A 141 6.89 -4.59 -4.88
N LEU A 142 7.12 -4.24 -3.60
CA LEU A 142 6.37 -4.85 -2.49
C LEU A 142 4.93 -4.33 -2.40
N SER A 143 4.64 -3.11 -2.84
CA SER A 143 3.28 -2.59 -2.86
C SER A 143 2.42 -3.33 -3.89
N ASP A 144 2.96 -3.62 -5.08
CA ASP A 144 2.31 -4.45 -6.10
C ASP A 144 2.16 -5.91 -5.63
N GLU A 145 3.18 -6.45 -4.94
CA GLU A 145 3.08 -7.79 -4.35
C GLU A 145 1.99 -7.86 -3.28
N CYS A 146 1.93 -6.87 -2.38
CA CYS A 146 0.86 -6.72 -1.40
C CYS A 146 -0.52 -6.60 -2.06
N ALA A 147 -0.61 -5.85 -3.16
CA ALA A 147 -1.84 -5.70 -3.91
C ALA A 147 -2.31 -7.03 -4.50
N MET A 148 -1.42 -7.77 -5.14
CA MET A 148 -1.73 -9.06 -5.76
C MET A 148 -2.18 -10.11 -4.73
N ILE A 149 -1.52 -10.21 -3.58
CA ILE A 149 -1.88 -11.23 -2.57
C ILE A 149 -3.27 -10.99 -1.96
N THR A 150 -3.86 -9.80 -2.09
CA THR A 150 -5.26 -9.56 -1.69
C THR A 150 -6.24 -10.27 -2.63
N GLY A 151 -5.87 -10.45 -3.90
CA GLY A 151 -6.77 -10.98 -4.93
C GLY A 151 -7.86 -10.01 -5.39
N SER A 152 -7.87 -8.77 -4.89
CA SER A 152 -8.93 -7.79 -5.09
C SER A 152 -8.35 -6.39 -5.33
N MET A 153 -7.56 -6.21 -6.38
CA MET A 153 -6.87 -4.93 -6.67
C MET A 153 -7.84 -3.73 -6.78
N GLY A 154 -9.07 -3.95 -7.26
CA GLY A 154 -10.14 -2.93 -7.33
C GLY A 154 -10.62 -2.40 -5.97
N MET A 155 -10.07 -2.91 -4.86
CA MET A 155 -10.37 -2.52 -3.49
C MET A 155 -9.27 -1.69 -2.82
N LEU A 156 -8.17 -1.41 -3.51
CA LEU A 156 -6.96 -0.87 -2.87
C LEU A 156 -6.85 0.65 -3.10
N PRO A 157 -6.94 1.47 -2.04
CA PRO A 157 -6.65 2.89 -2.13
C PRO A 157 -5.14 3.16 -2.04
N SER A 158 -4.73 4.36 -2.45
CA SER A 158 -3.37 4.91 -2.33
C SER A 158 -3.41 6.35 -1.83
N ALA A 159 -2.37 6.75 -1.10
CA ALA A 159 -2.17 8.11 -0.61
C ALA A 159 -0.69 8.51 -0.74
N SER A 160 -0.43 9.68 -1.32
CA SER A 160 0.89 10.30 -1.42
C SER A 160 0.87 11.61 -0.66
N LEU A 161 1.59 11.69 0.46
CA LEU A 161 1.57 12.81 1.40
C LEU A 161 2.86 13.62 1.34
N ASN A 162 2.77 14.93 1.56
CA ASN A 162 3.93 15.77 1.87
C ASN A 162 4.06 16.04 3.38
N GLU A 163 5.07 16.82 3.78
CA GLU A 163 5.36 17.14 5.19
C GLU A 163 4.30 18.03 5.86
N GLN A 164 3.37 18.61 5.11
CA GLN A 164 2.28 19.46 5.59
C GLN A 164 0.92 18.75 5.53
N ASP A 165 0.92 17.42 5.49
CA ASP A 165 -0.27 16.56 5.40
C ASP A 165 -1.16 16.83 4.17
N PHE A 166 -0.66 17.56 3.18
CA PHE A 166 -1.33 17.70 1.89
C PHE A 166 -1.08 16.44 1.07
N GLY A 167 -2.16 15.81 0.62
CA GLY A 167 -2.11 14.51 -0.03
C GLY A 167 -2.73 14.47 -1.42
N LEU A 168 -2.18 13.61 -2.26
CA LEU A 168 -2.82 13.07 -3.45
C LEU A 168 -3.37 11.68 -3.13
N TYR A 169 -4.66 11.45 -3.43
CA TYR A 169 -5.37 10.22 -3.08
C TYR A 169 -6.01 9.62 -4.32
N GLU A 170 -5.68 8.37 -4.61
CA GLU A 170 -6.07 7.70 -5.86
C GLU A 170 -6.24 6.18 -5.64
N PRO A 171 -6.96 5.46 -6.52
CA PRO A 171 -6.95 4.00 -6.53
C PRO A 171 -5.53 3.50 -6.83
N ALA A 172 -5.13 2.36 -6.26
CA ALA A 172 -3.84 1.74 -6.56
C ALA A 172 -3.76 1.17 -7.99
N GLY A 173 -4.91 0.86 -8.60
CA GLY A 173 -5.02 0.31 -9.95
C GLY A 173 -5.06 1.36 -11.06
N GLY A 174 -4.81 0.91 -12.30
CA GLY A 174 -4.89 1.76 -13.50
C GLY A 174 -6.31 1.99 -14.02
N SER A 175 -6.41 2.67 -15.17
CA SER A 175 -7.68 3.15 -15.74
C SER A 175 -8.63 2.10 -16.33
N ALA A 176 -8.21 0.83 -16.45
CA ALA A 176 -8.95 -0.27 -17.07
C ALA A 176 -9.73 0.13 -18.35
N PRO A 177 -9.04 0.51 -19.44
CA PRO A 177 -9.67 1.08 -20.64
C PRO A 177 -10.69 0.16 -21.32
N ASP A 178 -10.53 -1.15 -21.15
CA ASP A 178 -11.39 -2.20 -21.68
C ASP A 178 -12.80 -2.19 -21.09
N ILE A 179 -12.99 -1.63 -19.89
CA ILE A 179 -14.29 -1.53 -19.21
C ILE A 179 -14.84 -0.10 -19.08
N ALA A 180 -14.10 0.89 -19.58
CA ALA A 180 -14.50 2.29 -19.53
C ALA A 180 -15.88 2.53 -20.18
N GLY A 181 -16.74 3.29 -19.49
CA GLY A 181 -18.09 3.62 -19.96
C GLY A 181 -19.12 2.48 -19.90
N LYS A 182 -18.77 1.33 -19.32
CA LYS A 182 -19.66 0.16 -19.24
C LYS A 182 -20.41 0.02 -17.91
N ASN A 183 -20.18 0.90 -16.94
CA ASN A 183 -20.81 0.87 -15.60
C ASN A 183 -20.57 -0.45 -14.83
N ILE A 184 -19.36 -1.02 -14.97
CA ILE A 184 -18.96 -2.29 -14.33
C ILE A 184 -17.66 -2.20 -13.51
N ALA A 185 -17.04 -1.02 -13.49
CA ALA A 185 -15.85 -0.80 -12.67
C ALA A 185 -16.19 -0.89 -11.18
N ASN A 186 -15.27 -1.39 -10.37
CA ASN A 186 -15.42 -1.41 -8.92
C ASN A 186 -15.08 -0.01 -8.36
N PRO A 187 -16.04 0.72 -7.75
CA PRO A 187 -15.77 2.06 -7.23
C PRO A 187 -15.08 2.05 -5.87
N ILE A 188 -14.93 0.89 -5.22
CA ILE A 188 -14.53 0.80 -3.81
C ILE A 188 -13.13 1.35 -3.58
N ALA A 189 -12.14 1.07 -4.44
CA ALA A 189 -10.80 1.66 -4.29
C ALA A 189 -10.85 3.20 -4.25
N GLN A 190 -11.62 3.83 -5.14
CA GLN A 190 -11.74 5.28 -5.20
C GLN A 190 -12.46 5.86 -3.96
N ILE A 191 -13.48 5.15 -3.46
CA ILE A 191 -14.20 5.53 -2.24
C ILE A 191 -13.29 5.37 -1.00
N LEU A 192 -12.48 4.32 -0.94
CA LEU A 192 -11.49 4.17 0.12
C LEU A 192 -10.39 5.23 0.04
N SER A 193 -10.03 5.71 -1.16
CA SER A 193 -9.11 6.85 -1.28
C SER A 193 -9.71 8.13 -0.71
N LEU A 194 -11.04 8.32 -0.78
CA LEU A 194 -11.74 9.39 -0.06
C LEU A 194 -11.67 9.18 1.46
N ALA A 195 -11.80 7.96 1.95
CA ALA A 195 -11.62 7.67 3.38
C ALA A 195 -10.18 8.02 3.84
N LEU A 196 -9.16 7.70 3.04
CA LEU A 196 -7.78 8.11 3.32
C LEU A 196 -7.61 9.63 3.33
N LEU A 197 -8.25 10.34 2.39
CA LEU A 197 -8.24 11.80 2.33
C LEU A 197 -8.83 12.42 3.60
N LEU A 198 -10.00 11.93 4.03
CA LEU A 198 -10.65 12.38 5.25
C LEU A 198 -9.77 12.17 6.48
N ARG A 199 -9.16 10.98 6.59
CA ARG A 199 -8.31 10.60 7.72
C ARG A 199 -7.00 11.39 7.78
N TYR A 200 -6.30 11.52 6.65
CA TYR A 200 -4.91 12.02 6.65
C TYR A 200 -4.79 13.51 6.31
N SER A 201 -5.67 14.09 5.50
CA SER A 201 -5.58 15.51 5.14
C SER A 201 -6.63 16.40 5.82
N LEU A 202 -7.74 15.84 6.30
CA LEU A 202 -8.86 16.63 6.85
C LEU A 202 -9.16 16.37 8.33
N ASP A 203 -8.37 15.52 9.01
CA ASP A 203 -8.55 15.18 10.42
C ASP A 203 -9.98 14.70 10.78
N ALA A 204 -10.62 13.99 9.85
CA ALA A 204 -11.99 13.50 9.94
C ALA A 204 -12.03 11.96 9.99
N ASP A 205 -11.36 11.38 10.99
CA ASP A 205 -11.23 9.93 11.15
C ASP A 205 -12.58 9.23 11.36
N ASP A 206 -13.51 9.89 12.03
CA ASP A 206 -14.88 9.41 12.25
C ASP A 206 -15.63 9.19 10.93
N ALA A 207 -15.53 10.14 10.00
CA ALA A 207 -16.10 10.06 8.65
C ALA A 207 -15.39 9.00 7.80
N ALA A 208 -14.06 8.92 7.88
CA ALA A 208 -13.28 7.89 7.19
C ALA A 208 -13.71 6.48 7.63
N SER A 209 -13.82 6.26 8.94
CA SER A 209 -14.26 4.97 9.49
C SER A 209 -15.72 4.66 9.18
N ALA A 210 -16.60 5.66 9.02
CA ALA A 210 -17.97 5.43 8.56
C ALA A 210 -18.01 4.88 7.13
N ILE A 211 -17.17 5.40 6.23
CA ILE A 211 -17.03 4.89 4.85
C ILE A 211 -16.52 3.44 4.86
N GLU A 212 -15.48 3.15 5.65
CA GLU A 212 -14.92 1.81 5.77
C GLU A 212 -15.94 0.79 6.31
N ARG A 213 -16.72 1.16 7.33
CA ARG A 213 -17.82 0.34 7.85
C ARG A 213 -18.91 0.09 6.81
N ALA A 214 -19.30 1.12 6.06
CA ALA A 214 -20.28 0.99 4.99
C ALA A 214 -19.84 0.01 3.90
N ILE A 215 -18.56 0.05 3.50
CA ILE A 215 -17.99 -0.91 2.56
C ILE A 215 -17.97 -2.32 3.15
N ASN A 216 -17.51 -2.48 4.39
CA ASN A 216 -17.48 -3.79 5.06
C ASN A 216 -18.89 -4.40 5.11
N ARG A 217 -19.90 -3.61 5.49
CA ARG A 217 -21.31 -4.04 5.50
C ARG A 217 -21.78 -4.49 4.12
N ALA A 218 -21.54 -3.70 3.07
CA ALA A 218 -21.91 -4.09 1.71
C ALA A 218 -21.22 -5.40 1.28
N LEU A 219 -19.96 -5.59 1.66
CA LEU A 219 -19.24 -6.83 1.40
C LEU A 219 -19.79 -8.00 2.23
N GLU A 220 -20.10 -7.83 3.51
CA GLU A 220 -20.68 -8.88 4.35
C GLU A 220 -22.05 -9.34 3.84
N GLU A 221 -22.85 -8.43 3.30
CA GLU A 221 -24.15 -8.72 2.67
C GLU A 221 -24.04 -9.41 1.30
N GLY A 222 -22.82 -9.67 0.82
CA GLY A 222 -22.59 -10.38 -0.46
C GLY A 222 -22.74 -9.50 -1.71
N ILE A 223 -22.84 -8.17 -1.54
CA ILE A 223 -22.94 -7.21 -2.65
C ILE A 223 -21.57 -7.07 -3.31
N ARG A 224 -21.47 -7.32 -4.61
CA ARG A 224 -20.19 -7.37 -5.35
C ARG A 224 -20.33 -6.72 -6.72
N THR A 225 -19.31 -6.01 -7.16
CA THR A 225 -19.10 -5.66 -8.58
C THR A 225 -18.52 -6.87 -9.33
N GLY A 226 -18.49 -6.80 -10.67
CA GLY A 226 -18.16 -7.95 -11.53
C GLY A 226 -16.81 -8.60 -11.24
N ASP A 227 -15.80 -7.82 -10.84
CA ASP A 227 -14.47 -8.27 -10.46
C ASP A 227 -14.46 -9.16 -9.22
N LEU A 228 -15.44 -8.99 -8.32
CA LEU A 228 -15.57 -9.74 -7.06
C LEU A 228 -16.76 -10.72 -7.05
N ALA A 229 -17.46 -10.88 -8.17
CA ALA A 229 -18.65 -11.74 -8.23
C ALA A 229 -18.37 -13.16 -8.76
N ARG A 230 -17.26 -13.40 -9.47
CA ARG A 230 -16.91 -14.71 -10.10
C ARG A 230 -18.08 -15.38 -10.85
N GLY A 231 -18.89 -14.59 -11.56
CA GLY A 231 -20.04 -15.09 -12.31
C GLY A 231 -21.33 -15.27 -11.49
N ALA A 232 -21.33 -14.92 -10.20
CA ALA A 232 -22.54 -14.69 -9.42
C ALA A 232 -23.17 -13.33 -9.76
N ALA A 233 -24.27 -12.99 -9.08
CA ALA A 233 -24.94 -11.70 -9.24
C ALA A 233 -23.97 -10.56 -8.90
N ALA A 234 -23.78 -9.64 -9.86
CA ALA A 234 -22.97 -8.46 -9.72
C ALA A 234 -23.84 -7.21 -9.83
N VAL A 235 -23.54 -6.19 -9.03
CA VAL A 235 -24.14 -4.85 -9.14
C VAL A 235 -23.31 -3.98 -10.08
N SER A 236 -23.93 -2.92 -10.60
CA SER A 236 -23.25 -1.89 -11.41
C SER A 236 -22.35 -0.99 -10.57
N THR A 237 -21.49 -0.19 -11.22
CA THR A 237 -20.67 0.84 -10.55
C THR A 237 -21.56 1.83 -9.80
N ASP A 238 -22.60 2.35 -10.45
CA ASP A 238 -23.53 3.30 -9.85
C ASP A 238 -24.27 2.69 -8.66
N GLU A 239 -24.79 1.47 -8.80
CA GLU A 239 -25.53 0.80 -7.73
C GLU A 239 -24.65 0.52 -6.51
N MET A 240 -23.39 0.10 -6.70
CA MET A 240 -22.44 -0.04 -5.60
C MET A 240 -22.20 1.31 -4.90
N GLY A 241 -22.04 2.39 -5.67
CA GLY A 241 -21.91 3.75 -5.14
C GLY A 241 -23.12 4.19 -4.32
N ASP A 242 -24.33 3.98 -4.83
CA ASP A 242 -25.60 4.30 -4.16
C ASP A 242 -25.75 3.53 -2.84
N ILE A 243 -25.40 2.24 -2.84
CA ILE A 243 -25.48 1.38 -1.65
C ILE A 243 -24.53 1.89 -0.56
N ILE A 244 -23.27 2.15 -0.91
CA ILE A 244 -22.27 2.63 0.07
C ILE A 244 -22.67 4.01 0.60
N ALA A 245 -23.07 4.93 -0.28
CA ALA A 245 -23.53 6.27 0.13
C ALA A 245 -24.73 6.20 1.08
N ARG A 246 -25.68 5.30 0.82
CA ARG A 246 -26.83 5.05 1.70
C ARG A 246 -26.39 4.52 3.06
N TYR A 247 -25.48 3.55 3.14
CA TYR A 247 -25.01 3.00 4.41
C TYR A 247 -24.28 4.03 5.27
N VAL A 248 -23.50 4.93 4.64
CA VAL A 248 -22.92 6.08 5.35
C VAL A 248 -24.01 7.00 5.92
N ALA A 249 -25.05 7.30 5.14
CA ALA A 249 -26.15 8.17 5.58
C ALA A 249 -27.05 7.54 6.67
N GLU A 250 -27.16 6.21 6.70
CA GLU A 250 -27.91 5.46 7.71
C GLU A 250 -27.22 5.46 9.10
N GLY A 251 -25.91 5.72 9.16
CA GLY A 251 -25.17 5.88 10.41
C GLY A 251 -24.97 4.60 11.23
N VAL A 252 -25.06 3.43 10.59
CA VAL A 252 -24.86 2.10 11.23
C VAL A 252 -23.45 1.60 11.00
#